data_AF-A0A8J4Y679-F1
#
_entry.id   AF-A0A8J4Y679-F1
#
_cell.length_a   1.000
_cell.length_b   1.000
_cell.length_c   1.000
_cell.angle_alpha   90.00
_cell.angle_beta   90.00
_cell.angle_gamma   90.00
#
_symmetry.space_group_name_H-M   'P 1'
#
loop_
_entity.id
_entity.type
_entity.pdbx_description
1 polymer ?
#
loop_
_entity_poly.entity_id
_entity_poly.type
_entity_poly.pdbx_seq_one_letter_code
_entity_poly.pdbx_strand_id
1 'polypeptide(L)'
;MDLPENKANLTKFLSDQMMLEAKKSRPTCELITAGGFEEETKVASSQGSDVEQLQSSHEEADTRIILHAKAAYMDGYERIIVSCRDTDVLVLLTHFAGQLSGELWMRTGRRQKRRYVAVHDIQLTPTMQRNIQVYHAVTGCDTVSQPSGHGKKTTWKVFQQHGALLDDLGRGTLSESTIRSVEEFFCRIYSPASDETNISDVRYRMFQKGTKYQEKLRPSRKCLEQHIKRAHHQAQVWFRADVPIPEIESPIGSGWYEDATRRLYPHVSADDPLPNEFTDIVCCKCKNCATSRCSYRAKNLKCIAACTCNNGVCHKPYSVAIETDSE
;
A
#
# COMPACT_ATOMS: atom_id res chain seq x y z
N MET A 1 18.58 7.52 -7.10
CA MET A 1 19.02 8.06 -5.79
C MET A 1 20.46 7.59 -5.61
N ASP A 2 21.44 8.48 -5.46
CA ASP A 2 22.85 8.03 -5.50
C ASP A 2 23.18 7.09 -4.34
N LEU A 3 23.54 5.84 -4.66
CA LEU A 3 24.04 4.87 -3.70
C LEU A 3 25.29 5.45 -3.01
N PRO A 4 25.42 5.35 -1.68
CA PRO A 4 26.67 5.68 -1.00
C PRO A 4 27.85 4.97 -1.69
N GLU A 5 28.94 5.68 -1.95
CA GLU A 5 30.06 5.22 -2.78
C GLU A 5 30.55 3.81 -2.40
N ASN A 6 30.67 3.53 -1.09
CA ASN A 6 31.07 2.20 -0.60
C ASN A 6 30.08 1.09 -0.99
N LYS A 7 28.78 1.37 -1.00
CA LYS A 7 27.75 0.41 -1.43
C LYS A 7 27.76 0.24 -2.94
N ALA A 8 27.91 1.32 -3.71
CA ALA A 8 28.03 1.26 -5.16
C ALA A 8 29.25 0.42 -5.56
N ASN A 9 30.41 0.68 -4.97
CA ASN A 9 31.66 -0.06 -5.20
C ASN A 9 31.53 -1.54 -4.82
N LEU A 10 30.93 -1.85 -3.68
CA LEU A 10 30.69 -3.24 -3.28
C LEU A 10 29.76 -3.96 -4.26
N THR A 11 28.68 -3.30 -4.69
CA THR A 11 27.71 -3.91 -5.60
C THR A 11 28.35 -4.19 -6.97
N LYS A 12 29.11 -3.21 -7.50
CA LYS A 12 29.91 -3.37 -8.71
C LYS A 12 30.90 -4.54 -8.60
N PHE A 13 31.67 -4.58 -7.52
CA PHE A 13 32.62 -5.67 -7.28
C PHE A 13 31.93 -7.04 -7.26
N LEU A 14 30.78 -7.16 -6.57
CA LEU A 14 30.03 -8.41 -6.51
C LEU A 14 29.51 -8.83 -7.88
N SER A 15 28.95 -7.90 -8.66
CA SER A 15 28.50 -8.16 -10.04
C SER A 15 29.66 -8.66 -10.91
N ASP A 16 30.78 -7.93 -10.93
CA ASP A 16 31.96 -8.30 -11.74
C ASP A 16 32.53 -9.67 -11.34
N GLN A 17 32.64 -9.96 -10.03
CA GLN A 17 33.13 -11.26 -9.54
C GLN A 17 32.16 -12.40 -9.82
N MET A 18 30.85 -12.20 -9.66
CA MET A 18 29.84 -13.22 -9.96
C MET A 18 29.90 -13.64 -11.43
N MET A 19 30.09 -12.68 -12.33
CA MET A 19 30.20 -12.93 -13.76
C MET A 19 31.48 -13.71 -14.12
N LEU A 20 32.60 -13.35 -13.49
CA LEU A 20 33.87 -14.06 -13.67
C LEU A 20 33.79 -15.51 -13.16
N GLU A 21 33.22 -15.72 -11.98
CA GLU A 21 33.09 -17.04 -11.37
C GLU A 21 32.05 -17.92 -12.06
N ALA A 22 30.97 -17.33 -12.60
CA ALA A 22 29.99 -18.07 -13.40
C ALA A 22 30.62 -18.68 -14.66
N LYS A 23 31.46 -17.92 -15.38
CA LYS A 23 32.23 -18.39 -16.54
C LYS A 23 33.10 -19.60 -16.22
N LYS A 24 33.72 -19.62 -15.02
CA LYS A 24 34.62 -20.71 -14.60
C LYS A 24 33.87 -21.93 -14.08
N SER A 25 32.84 -21.72 -13.27
CA SER A 25 32.25 -22.77 -12.44
C SER A 25 30.99 -23.42 -13.02
N ARG A 26 30.32 -22.76 -13.98
CA ARG A 26 29.07 -23.24 -14.58
C ARG A 26 29.02 -23.01 -16.10
N PRO A 27 29.89 -23.67 -16.89
CA PRO A 27 30.00 -23.41 -18.32
C PRO A 27 28.72 -23.74 -19.10
N THR A 28 27.89 -24.65 -18.58
CA THR A 28 26.60 -25.03 -19.19
C THR A 28 25.42 -24.17 -18.74
N CYS A 29 25.65 -23.18 -17.86
CA CYS A 29 24.64 -22.25 -17.41
C CYS A 29 25.05 -20.83 -17.81
N GLU A 30 24.05 -20.05 -18.18
CA GLU A 30 24.23 -18.62 -18.35
C GLU A 30 23.81 -17.90 -17.07
N LEU A 31 24.69 -17.04 -16.56
CA LEU A 31 24.35 -16.08 -15.52
C LEU A 31 24.09 -14.74 -16.19
N ILE A 32 22.90 -14.19 -15.94
CA ILE A 32 22.55 -12.82 -16.29
C ILE A 32 22.45 -12.01 -15.01
N THR A 33 23.10 -10.86 -14.98
CA THR A 33 23.04 -9.91 -13.86
C THR A 33 22.51 -8.57 -14.36
N ALA A 34 21.56 -8.00 -13.64
CA ALA A 34 20.98 -6.68 -13.91
C ALA A 34 21.05 -5.80 -12.66
N GLY A 35 21.46 -4.54 -12.84
CA GLY A 35 21.72 -3.63 -11.74
C GLY A 35 23.03 -3.95 -11.00
N GLY A 36 23.50 -2.99 -10.20
CA GLY A 36 24.76 -3.15 -9.48
C GLY A 36 26.01 -2.96 -10.35
N PHE A 37 25.90 -2.19 -11.43
CA PHE A 37 27.01 -1.66 -12.20
C PHE A 37 27.10 -0.13 -12.03
N GLU A 38 28.10 0.52 -12.62
CA GLU A 38 28.17 1.99 -12.65
C GLU A 38 26.96 2.61 -13.35
N GLU A 39 26.52 1.98 -14.45
CA GLU A 39 25.26 2.31 -15.13
C GLU A 39 24.12 1.47 -14.55
N GLU A 40 23.10 2.11 -13.95
CA GLU A 40 22.00 1.42 -13.27
C GLU A 40 21.15 0.53 -14.18
N THR A 41 21.06 0.89 -15.47
CA THR A 41 20.30 0.14 -16.48
C THR A 41 21.07 -1.05 -17.04
N LYS A 42 22.37 -1.14 -16.76
CA LYS A 42 23.25 -2.14 -17.37
C LYS A 42 22.88 -3.54 -16.94
N VAL A 43 22.99 -4.43 -17.92
CA VAL A 43 22.86 -5.87 -17.81
C VAL A 43 24.07 -6.55 -18.43
N ALA A 44 24.40 -7.74 -17.95
CA ALA A 44 25.52 -8.51 -18.48
C ALA A 44 25.21 -10.00 -18.49
N SER A 45 25.70 -10.69 -19.53
CA SER A 45 25.66 -12.14 -19.68
C SER A 45 27.05 -12.75 -19.45
N SER A 46 27.09 -13.87 -18.71
CA SER A 46 28.34 -14.60 -18.48
C SER A 46 28.81 -15.33 -19.73
N GLN A 47 27.97 -15.49 -20.74
CA GLN A 47 28.32 -16.10 -22.02
C GLN A 47 28.47 -15.07 -23.15
N GLY A 48 28.21 -13.79 -22.86
CA GLY A 48 28.28 -12.72 -23.85
C GLY A 48 27.08 -12.68 -24.80
N SER A 49 25.96 -13.32 -24.43
CA SER A 49 24.71 -13.24 -25.17
C SER A 49 24.18 -11.80 -25.18
N ASP A 50 23.45 -11.47 -26.24
CA ASP A 50 22.68 -10.24 -26.30
C ASP A 50 21.49 -10.33 -25.33
N VAL A 51 21.48 -9.42 -24.37
CA VAL A 51 20.48 -9.33 -23.30
C VAL A 51 19.95 -7.91 -23.13
N GLU A 52 20.06 -7.07 -24.17
CA GLU A 52 19.63 -5.66 -24.14
C GLU A 52 18.16 -5.48 -23.73
N GLN A 53 17.29 -6.46 -24.03
CA GLN A 53 15.89 -6.48 -23.62
C GLN A 53 15.68 -6.49 -22.10
N LEU A 54 16.72 -6.80 -21.33
CA LEU A 54 16.71 -6.81 -19.86
C LEU A 54 17.22 -5.49 -19.25
N GLN A 55 17.71 -4.54 -20.06
CA GLN A 55 18.10 -3.22 -19.58
C GLN A 55 16.88 -2.50 -19.02
N SER A 56 16.97 -2.03 -17.78
CA SER A 56 15.80 -1.57 -17.04
C SER A 56 16.10 -0.35 -16.17
N SER A 57 15.18 0.62 -16.18
CA SER A 57 15.24 1.79 -15.29
C SER A 57 14.52 1.59 -13.96
N HIS A 58 13.93 0.42 -13.71
CA HIS A 58 13.37 0.08 -12.40
C HIS A 58 14.43 0.19 -11.30
N GLU A 59 14.15 0.90 -10.20
CA GLU A 59 15.11 1.04 -9.10
C GLU A 59 15.26 -0.26 -8.30
N GLU A 60 14.16 -0.98 -8.07
CA GLU A 60 14.11 -2.12 -7.16
C GLU A 60 14.30 -3.48 -7.85
N ALA A 61 14.82 -4.45 -7.11
CA ALA A 61 15.07 -5.80 -7.63
C ALA A 61 13.78 -6.64 -7.80
N ASP A 62 12.72 -6.30 -7.04
CA ASP A 62 11.42 -6.97 -7.05
C ASP A 62 10.66 -6.78 -8.37
N THR A 63 10.82 -5.64 -9.02
CA THR A 63 10.25 -5.28 -10.31
C THR A 63 11.13 -5.81 -11.45
N ARG A 64 12.46 -5.61 -11.36
CA ARG A 64 13.43 -6.16 -12.34
C ARG A 64 13.26 -7.67 -12.54
N ILE A 65 13.03 -8.43 -11.46
CA ILE A 65 12.93 -9.90 -11.58
C ILE A 65 11.70 -10.36 -12.39
N ILE A 66 10.65 -9.53 -12.49
CA ILE A 66 9.48 -9.81 -13.34
C ILE A 66 9.87 -9.73 -14.81
N LEU A 67 10.65 -8.72 -15.19
CA LEU A 67 11.18 -8.59 -16.54
C LEU A 67 12.04 -9.80 -16.92
N HIS A 68 12.92 -10.26 -16.03
CA HIS A 68 13.72 -11.47 -16.24
C HIS A 68 12.85 -12.73 -16.41
N ALA A 69 11.82 -12.90 -15.58
CA ALA A 69 10.89 -14.02 -15.72
C ALA A 69 10.16 -13.98 -17.06
N LYS A 70 9.72 -12.80 -17.50
CA LYS A 70 9.03 -12.62 -18.79
C LYS A 70 9.96 -12.93 -19.96
N ALA A 71 11.19 -12.42 -19.95
CA ALA A 71 12.18 -12.71 -20.99
C ALA A 71 12.48 -14.22 -21.07
N ALA A 72 12.70 -14.89 -19.93
CA ALA A 72 12.90 -16.34 -19.92
C ALA A 72 11.68 -17.09 -20.50
N TYR A 73 10.46 -16.67 -20.17
CA TYR A 73 9.28 -17.26 -20.78
C TYR A 73 9.24 -17.06 -22.31
N MET A 74 9.57 -15.86 -22.78
CA MET A 74 9.63 -15.53 -24.22
C MET A 74 10.72 -16.31 -24.96
N ASP A 75 11.83 -16.63 -24.29
CA ASP A 75 12.91 -17.48 -24.81
C ASP A 75 12.56 -18.97 -24.81
N GLY A 76 11.34 -19.35 -24.41
CA GLY A 76 10.82 -20.71 -24.47
C GLY A 76 11.06 -21.54 -23.20
N TYR A 77 11.48 -20.94 -22.09
CA TYR A 77 11.63 -21.67 -20.84
C TYR A 77 10.25 -21.97 -20.22
N GLU A 78 9.90 -23.25 -20.18
CA GLU A 78 8.62 -23.74 -19.66
C GLU A 78 8.52 -23.67 -18.13
N ARG A 79 9.65 -23.73 -17.41
CA ARG A 79 9.71 -23.72 -15.95
C ARG A 79 10.50 -22.52 -15.44
N ILE A 80 9.86 -21.69 -14.62
CA ILE A 80 10.49 -20.53 -14.02
C ILE A 80 10.48 -20.66 -12.50
N ILE A 81 11.65 -20.53 -11.88
CA ILE A 81 11.81 -20.57 -10.43
C ILE A 81 12.41 -19.25 -9.96
N VAL A 82 11.58 -18.38 -9.40
CA VAL A 82 12.01 -17.12 -8.81
C VAL A 82 12.45 -17.34 -7.37
N SER A 83 13.74 -17.11 -7.09
CA SER A 83 14.29 -17.28 -5.75
C SER A 83 14.27 -15.97 -4.97
N CYS A 84 13.19 -15.70 -4.26
CA CYS A 84 13.06 -14.52 -3.42
C CYS A 84 12.47 -14.86 -2.04
N ARG A 85 12.73 -14.02 -1.03
CA ARG A 85 12.08 -14.11 0.29
C ARG A 85 11.03 -13.03 0.50
N ASP A 86 11.06 -12.00 -0.34
CA ASP A 86 10.17 -10.86 -0.27
C ASP A 86 8.75 -11.24 -0.69
N THR A 87 7.77 -10.74 0.06
CA THR A 87 6.36 -10.97 -0.27
C THR A 87 5.92 -10.12 -1.46
N ASP A 88 6.59 -9.00 -1.72
CA ASP A 88 6.27 -8.10 -2.83
C ASP A 88 6.45 -8.83 -4.16
N VAL A 89 7.54 -9.61 -4.29
CA VAL A 89 7.75 -10.50 -5.44
C VAL A 89 6.66 -11.56 -5.59
N LEU A 90 6.13 -12.13 -4.49
CA LEU A 90 5.02 -13.09 -4.59
C LEU A 90 3.76 -12.43 -5.17
N VAL A 91 3.46 -11.21 -4.72
CA VAL A 91 2.30 -10.44 -5.19
C VAL A 91 2.46 -10.07 -6.66
N LEU A 92 3.65 -9.63 -7.07
CA LEU A 92 3.97 -9.32 -8.46
C LEU A 92 3.84 -10.57 -9.34
N LEU A 93 4.47 -11.68 -8.97
CA LEU A 93 4.37 -12.94 -9.71
C LEU A 93 2.94 -13.45 -9.79
N THR A 94 2.17 -13.29 -8.71
CA THR A 94 0.74 -13.65 -8.72
C THR A 94 0.04 -12.85 -9.80
N HIS A 95 0.16 -11.52 -9.82
CA HIS A 95 -0.47 -10.66 -10.83
C HIS A 95 -0.09 -11.04 -12.27
N PHE A 96 1.21 -11.23 -12.53
CA PHE A 96 1.73 -11.55 -13.86
C PHE A 96 1.62 -13.02 -14.25
N ALA A 97 1.10 -13.91 -13.39
CA ALA A 97 1.08 -15.36 -13.65
C ALA A 97 0.50 -15.74 -15.01
N GLY A 98 -0.57 -15.07 -15.46
CA GLY A 98 -1.19 -15.31 -16.77
C GLY A 98 -0.38 -14.83 -17.98
N GLN A 99 0.71 -14.08 -17.76
CA GLN A 99 1.63 -13.58 -18.77
C GLN A 99 3.00 -14.26 -18.71
N LEU A 100 3.17 -15.21 -17.80
CA LEU A 100 4.41 -15.95 -17.54
C LEU A 100 4.19 -17.45 -17.82
N SER A 101 5.24 -18.24 -17.57
CA SER A 101 5.20 -19.69 -17.76
C SER A 101 4.10 -20.37 -16.92
N GLY A 102 3.51 -21.42 -17.48
CA GLY A 102 2.53 -22.28 -16.80
C GLY A 102 3.11 -23.09 -15.64
N GLU A 103 4.44 -23.14 -15.51
CA GLU A 103 5.15 -23.77 -14.40
C GLU A 103 5.99 -22.72 -13.64
N LEU A 104 5.28 -21.76 -13.03
CA LEU A 104 5.85 -20.65 -12.25
C LEU A 104 5.94 -20.97 -10.75
N TRP A 105 7.15 -20.91 -10.20
CA TRP A 105 7.43 -21.19 -8.79
C TRP A 105 8.16 -20.03 -8.11
N MET A 106 7.86 -19.82 -6.83
CA MET A 106 8.66 -18.98 -5.96
C MET A 106 9.36 -19.82 -4.89
N ARG A 107 10.70 -19.81 -4.91
CA ARG A 107 11.53 -20.47 -3.88
C ARG A 107 11.84 -19.48 -2.76
N THR A 108 11.41 -19.79 -1.54
CA THR A 108 11.62 -18.97 -0.34
C THR A 108 12.08 -19.81 0.87
N GLY A 109 12.38 -19.17 2.00
CA GLY A 109 12.89 -19.81 3.22
C GLY A 109 14.43 -19.86 3.34
N ARG A 110 14.94 -20.30 4.49
CA ARG A 110 16.40 -20.38 4.77
C ARG A 110 16.84 -21.83 4.94
N ARG A 111 18.00 -22.18 4.36
CA ARG A 111 18.71 -23.48 4.50
C ARG A 111 17.77 -24.69 4.59
N GLN A 112 17.43 -25.12 5.81
CA GLN A 112 16.65 -26.34 6.12
C GLN A 112 15.12 -26.19 5.98
N LYS A 113 14.59 -24.97 5.85
CA LYS A 113 13.15 -24.68 5.67
C LYS A 113 12.86 -24.04 4.33
N ARG A 114 13.53 -24.51 3.26
CA ARG A 114 13.24 -24.08 1.90
C ARG A 114 11.85 -24.59 1.51
N ARG A 115 11.03 -23.70 0.95
CA ARG A 115 9.72 -24.04 0.39
C ARG A 115 9.62 -23.50 -1.03
N TYR A 116 8.94 -24.26 -1.88
CA TYR A 116 8.54 -23.82 -3.21
C TYR A 116 7.05 -23.54 -3.15
N VAL A 117 6.67 -22.32 -3.51
CA VAL A 117 5.27 -21.91 -3.66
C VAL A 117 4.96 -22.02 -5.15
N ALA A 118 4.01 -22.88 -5.51
CA ALA A 118 3.46 -22.93 -6.86
C ALA A 118 2.62 -21.68 -7.08
N VAL A 119 3.15 -20.70 -7.82
CA VAL A 119 2.42 -19.45 -8.09
C VAL A 119 1.29 -19.71 -9.07
N HIS A 120 1.52 -20.60 -10.03
CA HIS A 120 0.53 -21.03 -11.03
C HIS A 120 -0.71 -21.73 -10.41
N ASP A 121 -0.59 -22.28 -9.20
CA ASP A 121 -1.70 -22.91 -8.49
C ASP A 121 -2.51 -21.94 -7.61
N ILE A 122 -2.09 -20.67 -7.51
CA ILE A 122 -2.80 -19.66 -6.70
C ILE A 122 -4.09 -19.27 -7.42
N GLN A 123 -5.21 -19.77 -6.93
CA GLN A 123 -6.53 -19.45 -7.47
C GLN A 123 -7.09 -18.16 -6.85
N LEU A 124 -7.15 -17.09 -7.64
CA LEU A 124 -7.84 -15.86 -7.32
C LEU A 124 -9.03 -15.66 -8.27
N THR A 125 -10.08 -14.97 -7.82
CA THR A 125 -11.13 -14.52 -8.74
C THR A 125 -10.53 -13.50 -9.73
N PRO A 126 -11.11 -13.30 -10.93
CA PRO A 126 -10.59 -12.34 -11.90
C PRO A 126 -10.39 -10.93 -11.32
N THR A 127 -11.32 -10.47 -10.47
CA THR A 127 -11.21 -9.19 -9.76
C THR A 127 -10.04 -9.18 -8.77
N MET A 128 -9.89 -10.23 -7.96
CA MET A 128 -8.79 -10.31 -7.00
C MET A 128 -7.43 -10.37 -7.69
N GLN A 129 -7.33 -11.16 -8.77
CA GLN A 129 -6.12 -11.28 -9.59
C GLN A 129 -5.71 -9.92 -10.17
N ARG A 130 -6.68 -9.19 -10.71
CA ARG A 130 -6.48 -7.85 -11.28
C ARG A 130 -6.02 -6.83 -10.23
N ASN A 131 -6.51 -6.97 -8.99
CA ASN A 131 -6.34 -5.97 -7.94
C ASN A 131 -5.40 -6.41 -6.81
N ILE A 132 -4.67 -7.52 -6.93
CA ILE A 132 -3.82 -8.02 -5.84
C ILE A 132 -2.67 -7.06 -5.50
N GLN A 133 -2.09 -6.39 -6.50
CA GLN A 133 -1.03 -5.39 -6.32
C GLN A 133 -1.55 -4.14 -5.61
N VAL A 134 -2.69 -3.60 -6.04
CA VAL A 134 -3.29 -2.40 -5.42
C VAL A 134 -3.80 -2.71 -4.01
N TYR A 135 -4.34 -3.90 -3.78
CA TYR A 135 -4.69 -4.38 -2.44
C TYR A 135 -3.46 -4.44 -1.53
N HIS A 136 -2.35 -4.98 -2.04
CA HIS A 136 -1.08 -5.04 -1.30
C HIS A 136 -0.60 -3.63 -0.92
N ALA A 137 -0.64 -2.68 -1.86
CA ALA A 137 -0.28 -1.28 -1.61
C ALA A 137 -1.16 -0.62 -0.53
N VAL A 138 -2.49 -0.62 -0.67
CA VAL A 138 -3.40 0.05 0.28
C VAL A 138 -3.45 -0.62 1.66
N THR A 139 -3.09 -1.90 1.74
CA THR A 139 -3.01 -2.62 3.02
C THR A 139 -1.60 -2.64 3.62
N GLY A 140 -0.69 -1.86 3.03
CA GLY A 140 0.64 -1.54 3.52
C GLY A 140 1.77 -2.30 2.84
N CYS A 141 2.78 -1.60 2.39
CA CYS A 141 4.04 -2.14 1.86
C CYS A 141 5.20 -1.27 2.38
N ASP A 142 6.38 -1.35 1.78
CA ASP A 142 7.54 -0.56 2.22
C ASP A 142 7.32 0.96 2.07
N THR A 143 6.55 1.39 1.07
CA THR A 143 6.28 2.81 0.78
C THR A 143 4.90 3.26 1.28
N VAL A 144 4.00 2.36 1.65
CA VAL A 144 2.63 2.72 2.05
C VAL A 144 2.31 2.13 3.41
N SER A 145 1.78 2.95 4.33
CA SER A 145 1.39 2.49 5.66
C SER A 145 0.21 1.53 5.62
N GLN A 146 0.14 0.56 6.54
CA GLN A 146 -1.07 -0.27 6.69
C GLN A 146 -2.22 0.49 7.39
N PRO A 147 -3.48 0.08 7.20
CA PRO A 147 -4.61 0.63 7.96
C PRO A 147 -4.44 0.36 9.46
N SER A 148 -4.62 1.38 10.30
CA SER A 148 -4.39 1.24 11.76
C SER A 148 -5.21 0.11 12.38
N GLY A 149 -4.55 -0.84 13.05
CA GLY A 149 -5.17 -2.00 13.68
C GLY A 149 -5.55 -3.14 12.72
N HIS A 150 -5.28 -3.01 11.42
CA HIS A 150 -5.62 -4.02 10.41
C HIS A 150 -4.42 -4.35 9.53
N GLY A 151 -3.99 -5.62 9.58
CA GLY A 151 -3.05 -6.18 8.61
C GLY A 151 -3.77 -6.93 7.47
N LYS A 152 -3.01 -7.37 6.47
CA LYS A 152 -3.52 -8.13 5.30
C LYS A 152 -4.47 -9.27 5.68
N LYS A 153 -4.12 -10.08 6.68
CA LYS A 153 -4.97 -11.18 7.15
C LYS A 153 -6.38 -10.70 7.55
N THR A 154 -6.47 -9.55 8.21
CA THR A 154 -7.74 -8.99 8.68
C THR A 154 -8.53 -8.29 7.59
N THR A 155 -7.86 -7.74 6.57
CA THR A 155 -8.50 -7.07 5.42
C THR A 155 -8.82 -8.03 4.28
N TRP A 156 -8.28 -9.25 4.28
CA TRP A 156 -8.44 -10.21 3.19
C TRP A 156 -9.91 -10.53 2.88
N LYS A 157 -10.74 -10.72 3.91
CA LYS A 157 -12.18 -10.98 3.70
C LYS A 157 -12.88 -9.82 3.01
N VAL A 158 -12.51 -8.58 3.36
CA VAL A 158 -13.04 -7.38 2.70
C VAL A 158 -12.58 -7.33 1.26
N PHE A 159 -11.33 -7.69 0.97
CA PHE A 159 -10.84 -7.79 -0.40
C PHE A 159 -11.57 -8.86 -1.23
N GLN A 160 -11.86 -10.03 -0.64
CA GLN A 160 -12.63 -11.07 -1.32
C GLN A 160 -14.05 -10.60 -1.70
N GLN A 161 -14.68 -9.78 -0.86
CA GLN A 161 -16.06 -9.34 -1.04
C GLN A 161 -16.18 -8.04 -1.85
N HIS A 162 -15.21 -7.14 -1.71
CA HIS A 162 -15.27 -5.76 -2.19
C HIS A 162 -14.04 -5.36 -3.01
N GLY A 163 -13.28 -6.31 -3.53
CA GLY A 163 -12.06 -6.05 -4.31
C GLY A 163 -12.28 -5.19 -5.55
N ALA A 164 -13.51 -5.14 -6.10
CA ALA A 164 -13.87 -4.29 -7.23
C ALA A 164 -13.78 -2.78 -6.91
N LEU A 165 -13.89 -2.39 -5.63
CA LEU A 165 -13.70 -1.00 -5.20
C LEU A 165 -12.28 -0.47 -5.47
N LEU A 166 -11.33 -1.35 -5.81
CA LEU A 166 -9.96 -1.01 -6.12
C LEU A 166 -9.63 -1.04 -7.62
N ASP A 167 -10.63 -1.29 -8.50
CA ASP A 167 -10.40 -1.57 -9.93
C ASP A 167 -9.58 -0.49 -10.65
N ASP A 168 -9.87 0.78 -10.38
CA ASP A 168 -9.23 1.93 -11.03
C ASP A 168 -7.97 2.42 -10.32
N LEU A 169 -7.67 1.91 -9.12
CA LEU A 169 -6.49 2.35 -8.38
C LEU A 169 -5.21 1.92 -9.11
N GLY A 170 -4.23 2.81 -9.20
CA GLY A 170 -3.00 2.59 -9.95
C GLY A 170 -3.15 2.61 -11.48
N ARG A 171 -4.36 2.87 -12.00
CA ARG A 171 -4.63 2.93 -13.44
C ARG A 171 -4.95 4.35 -13.86
N GLY A 172 -4.27 4.82 -14.91
CA GLY A 172 -4.45 6.19 -15.40
C GLY A 172 -4.22 7.26 -14.32
N THR A 173 -4.90 8.39 -14.48
CA THR A 173 -4.89 9.52 -13.55
C THR A 173 -5.81 9.24 -12.36
N LEU A 174 -5.36 9.54 -11.15
CA LEU A 174 -6.18 9.37 -9.94
C LEU A 174 -7.35 10.36 -9.93
N SER A 175 -8.58 9.84 -9.99
CA SER A 175 -9.81 10.62 -9.98
C SER A 175 -10.46 10.65 -8.59
N GLU A 176 -11.32 11.65 -8.35
CA GLU A 176 -12.12 11.72 -7.11
C GLU A 176 -13.07 10.52 -6.97
N SER A 177 -13.58 9.95 -8.07
CA SER A 177 -14.41 8.74 -8.01
C SER A 177 -13.60 7.52 -7.58
N THR A 178 -12.35 7.40 -8.02
CA THR A 178 -11.42 6.36 -7.55
C THR A 178 -11.12 6.54 -6.07
N ILE A 179 -10.85 7.78 -5.62
CA ILE A 179 -10.62 8.09 -4.19
C ILE A 179 -11.82 7.69 -3.35
N ARG A 180 -13.05 8.01 -3.76
CA ARG A 180 -14.29 7.61 -3.07
C ARG A 180 -14.50 6.10 -3.04
N SER A 181 -14.19 5.41 -4.12
CA SER A 181 -14.31 3.93 -4.18
C SER A 181 -13.34 3.27 -3.20
N VAL A 182 -12.09 3.75 -3.15
CA VAL A 182 -11.10 3.26 -2.18
C VAL A 182 -11.48 3.69 -0.75
N GLU A 183 -12.04 4.88 -0.55
CA GLU A 183 -12.58 5.30 0.75
C GLU A 183 -13.67 4.35 1.25
N GLU A 184 -14.59 3.93 0.39
CA GLU A 184 -15.59 2.93 0.72
C GLU A 184 -14.92 1.60 1.13
N PHE A 185 -13.87 1.17 0.43
CA PHE A 185 -13.11 -0.03 0.79
C PHE A 185 -12.56 0.06 2.23
N PHE A 186 -12.02 1.22 2.62
CA PHE A 186 -11.58 1.47 4.00
C PHE A 186 -12.74 1.51 5.00
N CYS A 187 -13.91 2.02 4.62
CA CYS A 187 -15.10 1.97 5.46
C CYS A 187 -15.53 0.52 5.73
N ARG A 188 -15.47 -0.36 4.73
CA ARG A 188 -15.72 -1.81 4.90
C ARG A 188 -14.69 -2.49 5.80
N ILE A 189 -13.43 -2.03 5.80
CA ILE A 189 -12.40 -2.51 6.75
C ILE A 189 -12.75 -2.13 8.19
N TYR A 190 -13.09 -0.86 8.41
CA TYR A 190 -13.24 -0.33 9.77
C TYR A 190 -14.62 -0.54 10.39
N SER A 191 -15.65 -0.66 9.55
CA SER A 191 -17.05 -0.85 9.94
C SER A 191 -17.73 -1.89 9.04
N PRO A 192 -17.33 -3.17 9.09
CA PRO A 192 -17.84 -4.20 8.18
C PRO A 192 -19.35 -4.48 8.31
N ALA A 193 -19.96 -4.11 9.43
CA ALA A 193 -21.41 -4.27 9.67
C ALA A 193 -22.23 -3.03 9.23
N SER A 194 -21.62 -2.09 8.53
CA SER A 194 -22.20 -0.80 8.16
C SER A 194 -22.20 -0.60 6.65
N ASP A 195 -23.18 0.17 6.18
CA ASP A 195 -23.24 0.68 4.81
C ASP A 195 -22.68 2.11 4.68
N GLU A 196 -21.75 2.47 5.57
CA GLU A 196 -21.07 3.77 5.46
C GLU A 196 -20.02 3.67 4.37
N THR A 197 -19.97 4.69 3.51
CA THR A 197 -18.98 4.81 2.43
C THR A 197 -18.04 5.99 2.63
N ASN A 198 -18.26 6.80 3.66
CA ASN A 198 -17.45 7.95 4.02
C ASN A 198 -16.70 7.70 5.34
N ILE A 199 -15.39 7.90 5.33
CA ILE A 199 -14.56 7.60 6.51
C ILE A 199 -14.83 8.56 7.68
N SER A 200 -15.32 9.77 7.36
CA SER A 200 -15.69 10.78 8.36
C SER A 200 -16.90 10.34 9.16
N ASP A 201 -17.87 9.69 8.54
CA ASP A 201 -19.06 9.13 9.22
C ASP A 201 -18.65 7.97 10.14
N VAL A 202 -17.78 7.08 9.65
CA VAL A 202 -17.18 6.01 10.45
C VAL A 202 -16.46 6.59 11.68
N ARG A 203 -15.65 7.64 11.47
CA ARG A 203 -14.92 8.33 12.53
C ARG A 203 -15.86 8.98 13.54
N TYR A 204 -16.91 9.66 13.07
CA TYR A 204 -17.91 10.31 13.91
C TYR A 204 -18.71 9.31 14.75
N ARG A 205 -19.12 8.18 14.16
CA ARG A 205 -19.80 7.10 14.88
C ARG A 205 -18.91 6.47 15.95
N MET A 206 -17.62 6.26 15.65
CA MET A 206 -16.67 5.74 16.65
C MET A 206 -16.50 6.70 17.82
N PHE A 207 -16.51 8.01 17.54
CA PHE A 207 -16.52 9.05 18.55
C PHE A 207 -17.79 8.99 19.42
N GLN A 208 -18.98 8.86 18.82
CA GLN A 208 -20.25 8.68 19.54
C GLN A 208 -20.23 7.50 20.50
N LYS A 209 -19.57 6.39 20.13
CA LYS A 209 -19.44 5.18 20.97
C LYS A 209 -18.41 5.33 22.10
N GLY A 210 -17.85 6.53 22.31
CA GLY A 210 -16.95 6.82 23.43
C GLY A 210 -15.48 6.53 23.14
N THR A 211 -15.08 6.43 21.87
CA THR A 211 -13.65 6.43 21.50
C THR A 211 -13.10 7.84 21.66
N LYS A 212 -12.41 8.09 22.78
CA LYS A 212 -11.96 9.44 23.18
C LYS A 212 -10.50 9.75 22.83
N TYR A 213 -9.72 8.74 22.47
CA TYR A 213 -8.29 8.91 22.17
C TYR A 213 -8.12 9.05 20.67
N GLN A 214 -7.48 10.14 20.24
CA GLN A 214 -7.24 10.44 18.83
C GLN A 214 -6.46 9.32 18.13
N GLU A 215 -5.50 8.71 18.82
CA GLU A 215 -4.72 7.56 18.35
C GLU A 215 -5.58 6.32 18.04
N LYS A 216 -6.78 6.24 18.62
CA LYS A 216 -7.73 5.13 18.42
C LYS A 216 -8.79 5.45 17.36
N LEU A 217 -8.85 6.68 16.85
CA LEU A 217 -9.78 7.07 15.79
C LEU A 217 -9.24 6.67 14.42
N ARG A 218 -10.15 6.39 13.47
CA ARG A 218 -9.82 6.08 12.06
C ARG A 218 -9.23 7.29 11.36
N PRO A 219 -8.40 7.15 10.31
CA PRO A 219 -7.84 8.31 9.61
C PRO A 219 -8.91 9.33 9.22
N SER A 220 -8.55 10.62 9.21
CA SER A 220 -9.40 11.64 8.57
C SER A 220 -9.45 11.40 7.05
N ARG A 221 -10.45 11.95 6.37
CA ARG A 221 -10.55 11.88 4.90
C ARG A 221 -9.27 12.37 4.22
N LYS A 222 -8.70 13.51 4.67
CA LYS A 222 -7.45 14.05 4.11
C LYS A 222 -6.25 13.13 4.32
N CYS A 223 -6.10 12.53 5.51
CA CYS A 223 -5.05 11.53 5.75
C CYS A 223 -5.20 10.31 4.85
N LEU A 224 -6.44 9.85 4.68
CA LEU A 224 -6.75 8.71 3.80
C LEU A 224 -6.47 9.04 2.34
N GLU A 225 -6.81 10.24 1.87
CA GLU A 225 -6.51 10.70 0.51
C GLU A 225 -5.00 10.68 0.22
N GLN A 226 -4.16 11.17 1.15
CA GLN A 226 -2.71 11.10 1.00
C GLN A 226 -2.20 9.65 0.96
N HIS A 227 -2.79 8.76 1.77
CA HIS A 227 -2.49 7.33 1.71
C HIS A 227 -2.88 6.72 0.34
N ILE A 228 -4.06 7.07 -0.19
CA ILE A 228 -4.54 6.60 -1.50
C ILE A 228 -3.61 7.07 -2.62
N LYS A 229 -3.15 8.34 -2.60
CA LYS A 229 -2.19 8.88 -3.56
C LYS A 229 -0.88 8.07 -3.60
N ARG A 230 -0.34 7.73 -2.42
CA ARG A 230 0.87 6.90 -2.34
C ARG A 230 0.64 5.49 -2.87
N ALA A 231 -0.48 4.87 -2.51
CA ALA A 231 -0.83 3.54 -3.00
C ALA A 231 -1.07 3.52 -4.52
N HIS A 232 -1.67 4.58 -5.07
CA HIS A 232 -1.87 4.75 -6.52
C HIS A 232 -0.52 4.78 -7.24
N HIS A 233 0.40 5.61 -6.76
CA HIS A 233 1.74 5.71 -7.33
C HIS A 233 2.51 4.40 -7.24
N GLN A 234 2.53 3.74 -6.07
CA GLN A 234 3.20 2.44 -5.93
C GLN A 234 2.63 1.38 -6.87
N ALA A 235 1.30 1.33 -7.01
CA ALA A 235 0.66 0.39 -7.94
C ALA A 235 1.00 0.70 -9.40
N GLN A 236 1.15 1.97 -9.79
CA GLN A 236 1.59 2.34 -11.14
C GLN A 236 2.99 1.81 -11.48
N VAL A 237 3.91 1.78 -10.50
CA VAL A 237 5.24 1.17 -10.65
C VAL A 237 5.09 -0.33 -10.90
N TRP A 238 4.35 -1.01 -10.02
CA TRP A 238 4.18 -2.47 -10.07
C TRP A 238 3.41 -2.99 -11.29
N PHE A 239 2.41 -2.24 -11.78
CA PHE A 239 1.69 -2.61 -13.02
C PHE A 239 2.56 -2.53 -14.27
N ARG A 240 3.72 -1.86 -14.20
CA ARG A 240 4.68 -1.70 -15.29
C ARG A 240 5.98 -2.49 -15.05
N ALA A 241 5.99 -3.44 -14.12
CA ALA A 241 7.17 -4.25 -13.81
C ALA A 241 7.63 -5.11 -15.00
N ASP A 242 6.79 -5.31 -16.01
CA ASP A 242 7.09 -6.02 -17.25
C ASP A 242 7.53 -5.11 -18.41
N VAL A 243 7.60 -3.80 -18.17
CA VAL A 243 8.11 -2.79 -19.11
C VAL A 243 9.53 -2.42 -18.66
N PRO A 244 10.57 -2.55 -19.50
CA PRO A 244 11.95 -2.30 -19.06
C PRO A 244 12.22 -0.86 -18.63
N ILE A 245 11.73 0.11 -19.41
CA ILE A 245 11.90 1.55 -19.15
C ILE A 245 10.52 2.19 -19.07
N PRO A 246 9.81 2.04 -17.93
CA PRO A 246 8.47 2.57 -17.79
C PRO A 246 8.50 4.09 -17.61
N GLU A 247 7.58 4.80 -18.27
CA GLU A 247 7.28 6.19 -17.94
C GLU A 247 6.46 6.24 -16.65
N ILE A 248 7.12 6.60 -15.55
CA ILE A 248 6.51 6.72 -14.23
C ILE A 248 6.66 8.18 -13.78
N GLU A 249 5.52 8.79 -13.43
CA GLU A 249 5.51 10.16 -12.91
C GLU A 249 6.26 10.25 -11.58
N SER A 250 6.74 11.44 -11.21
CA SER A 250 7.42 11.62 -9.93
C SER A 250 6.50 11.26 -8.73
N PRO A 251 7.04 10.65 -7.66
CA PRO A 251 6.29 10.46 -6.42
C PRO A 251 5.91 11.79 -5.73
N ILE A 252 6.57 12.90 -6.08
CA ILE A 252 6.30 14.24 -5.54
C ILE A 252 4.88 14.66 -5.94
N GLY A 253 4.07 15.09 -4.97
CA GLY A 253 2.66 15.40 -5.17
C GLY A 253 1.73 14.18 -5.09
N SER A 254 2.27 12.97 -5.19
CA SER A 254 1.55 11.69 -4.99
C SER A 254 1.55 11.27 -3.52
N GLY A 255 1.34 12.22 -2.62
CA GLY A 255 1.36 12.01 -1.17
C GLY A 255 2.74 12.03 -0.52
N TRP A 256 3.74 12.47 -1.28
CA TRP A 256 5.10 12.76 -0.84
C TRP A 256 5.50 14.18 -1.22
N TYR A 257 6.42 14.77 -0.44
CA TYR A 257 7.20 15.94 -0.81
C TYR A 257 8.68 15.64 -0.70
N GLU A 258 9.47 16.38 -1.46
CA GLU A 258 10.93 16.30 -1.42
C GLU A 258 11.49 17.45 -0.58
N ASP A 259 12.44 17.15 0.31
CA ASP A 259 13.18 18.18 1.05
C ASP A 259 14.39 18.71 0.24
N ALA A 260 15.09 19.71 0.79
CA ALA A 260 16.27 20.29 0.14
C ALA A 260 17.43 19.29 -0.06
N THR A 261 17.39 18.12 0.59
CA THR A 261 18.39 17.05 0.50
C THR A 261 17.98 15.93 -0.46
N ARG A 262 16.91 16.13 -1.25
CA ARG A 262 16.34 15.14 -2.17
C ARG A 262 15.79 13.89 -1.49
N ARG A 263 15.33 14.02 -0.23
CA ARG A 263 14.67 12.94 0.49
C ARG A 263 13.17 13.11 0.44
N LEU A 264 12.47 12.00 0.18
CA LEU A 264 11.02 11.96 0.17
C LEU A 264 10.48 11.80 1.59
N TYR A 265 9.51 12.65 1.95
CA TYR A 265 8.76 12.57 3.20
C TYR A 265 7.27 12.50 2.91
N PRO A 266 6.51 11.68 3.66
CA PRO A 266 5.10 11.54 3.42
C PRO A 266 4.40 12.84 3.82
N HIS A 267 3.46 13.29 3.01
CA HIS A 267 2.54 14.34 3.45
C HIS A 267 1.69 13.80 4.62
N VAL A 268 1.97 14.33 5.80
CA VAL A 268 1.10 14.23 6.97
C VAL A 268 0.10 15.38 6.90
N SER A 269 -1.19 15.06 6.92
CA SER A 269 -2.21 16.12 7.01
C SER A 269 -2.00 16.87 8.34
N ALA A 270 -1.93 18.20 8.26
CA ALA A 270 -1.83 19.09 9.42
C ALA A 270 -3.18 19.35 10.09
N ASP A 271 -4.23 18.62 9.70
CA ASP A 271 -5.54 18.79 10.34
C ASP A 271 -5.45 18.29 11.78
N ASP A 272 -5.83 19.17 12.71
CA ASP A 272 -6.00 18.76 14.10
C ASP A 272 -7.02 17.60 14.14
N PRO A 273 -6.66 16.44 14.70
CA PRO A 273 -7.55 15.27 14.73
C PRO A 273 -8.90 15.54 15.41
N LEU A 274 -9.01 16.60 16.21
CA LEU A 274 -10.25 17.18 16.69
C LEU A 274 -10.11 18.71 16.62
N PRO A 275 -11.19 19.48 16.40
CA PRO A 275 -11.13 20.93 16.59
C PRO A 275 -10.52 21.27 17.96
N ASN A 276 -9.68 22.31 18.04
CA ASN A 276 -8.92 22.67 19.25
C ASN A 276 -9.76 22.80 20.54
N GLU A 277 -11.06 23.03 20.38
CA GLU A 277 -12.10 23.06 21.42
C GLU A 277 -12.32 21.72 22.16
N PHE A 278 -11.75 20.63 21.65
CA PHE A 278 -12.05 19.25 22.05
C PHE A 278 -10.86 18.45 22.60
N THR A 279 -9.75 19.11 22.95
CA THR A 279 -8.54 18.47 23.50
C THR A 279 -8.78 17.80 24.86
N ASP A 280 -9.74 18.28 25.66
CA ASP A 280 -10.13 17.73 26.97
C ASP A 280 -11.62 17.32 27.05
N ILE A 281 -12.08 16.47 26.14
CA ILE A 281 -13.48 15.99 26.14
C ILE A 281 -13.78 15.08 27.36
N VAL A 282 -14.24 15.67 28.45
CA VAL A 282 -14.77 14.93 29.62
C VAL A 282 -16.27 14.65 29.46
N CYS A 283 -16.67 13.77 28.53
CA CYS A 283 -18.09 13.44 28.30
C CYS A 283 -18.88 13.19 29.60
N CYS A 284 -20.11 13.71 29.69
CA CYS A 284 -20.98 13.38 30.82
C CYS A 284 -21.38 11.89 30.77
N LYS A 285 -21.41 11.25 31.94
CA LYS A 285 -21.80 9.83 32.12
C LYS A 285 -23.27 9.66 32.58
N CYS A 286 -24.04 10.75 32.62
CA CYS A 286 -25.40 10.71 33.13
C CYS A 286 -26.37 10.07 32.11
N LYS A 287 -27.42 9.40 32.60
CA LYS A 287 -28.52 8.87 31.77
C LYS A 287 -29.58 9.93 31.46
N ASN A 288 -29.73 10.91 32.34
CA ASN A 288 -30.62 12.07 32.17
C ASN A 288 -29.84 13.35 32.52
N CYS A 289 -29.65 14.22 31.53
CA CYS A 289 -28.91 15.48 31.69
C CYS A 289 -29.79 16.66 32.12
N ALA A 290 -31.07 16.44 32.46
CA ALA A 290 -31.96 17.44 33.03
C ALA A 290 -31.60 17.85 34.47
N THR A 291 -30.73 17.10 35.15
CA THR A 291 -30.41 17.36 36.56
C THR A 291 -29.07 18.06 36.72
N SER A 292 -28.91 18.82 37.81
CA SER A 292 -27.63 19.45 38.19
C SER A 292 -26.50 18.43 38.47
N ARG A 293 -26.82 17.14 38.55
CA ARG A 293 -25.84 16.03 38.65
C ARG A 293 -25.07 15.79 37.35
N CYS A 294 -25.52 16.36 36.23
CA CYS A 294 -24.77 16.32 34.97
C CYS A 294 -23.60 17.30 35.02
N SER A 295 -22.36 16.79 34.87
CA SER A 295 -21.15 17.61 34.85
C SER A 295 -21.16 18.69 33.77
N TYR A 296 -21.80 18.43 32.62
CA TYR A 296 -21.91 19.40 31.54
C TYR A 296 -22.94 20.48 31.86
N ARG A 297 -24.11 20.11 32.40
CA ARG A 297 -25.13 21.08 32.82
C ARG A 297 -24.62 21.97 33.94
N ALA A 298 -23.90 21.41 34.92
CA ALA A 298 -23.27 22.17 36.00
C ALA A 298 -22.26 23.22 35.48
N LYS A 299 -21.56 22.93 34.38
CA LYS A 299 -20.63 23.85 33.69
C LYS A 299 -21.30 24.66 32.57
N ASN A 300 -22.62 24.60 32.44
CA ASN A 300 -23.40 25.20 31.35
C ASN A 300 -23.01 24.76 29.91
N LEU A 301 -22.28 23.66 29.75
CA LEU A 301 -21.87 23.10 28.46
C LEU A 301 -23.00 22.32 27.79
N LYS A 302 -22.98 22.24 26.45
CA LYS A 302 -23.89 21.38 25.66
C LYS A 302 -23.34 19.95 25.61
N CYS A 303 -24.20 18.95 25.76
CA CYS A 303 -23.83 17.54 25.67
C CYS A 303 -23.45 17.17 24.24
N ILE A 304 -22.21 16.75 24.04
CA ILE A 304 -21.69 16.33 22.73
C ILE A 304 -22.11 14.90 22.40
N ALA A 305 -21.94 14.49 21.14
CA ALA A 305 -22.37 13.19 20.62
C ALA A 305 -21.86 11.98 21.44
N ALA A 306 -20.65 12.07 22.00
CA ALA A 306 -20.03 11.03 22.84
C ALA A 306 -20.56 10.94 24.29
N CYS A 307 -21.50 11.81 24.70
CA CYS A 307 -22.11 11.78 26.04
C CYS A 307 -23.09 10.62 26.20
N THR A 308 -23.03 9.94 27.36
CA THR A 308 -23.91 8.78 27.65
C THR A 308 -25.40 9.13 27.63
N CYS A 309 -25.76 10.39 27.92
CA CYS A 309 -27.16 10.85 27.93
C CYS A 309 -27.81 10.83 26.53
N ASN A 310 -27.03 10.79 25.45
CA ASN A 310 -27.57 10.69 24.09
C ASN A 310 -28.13 9.30 23.76
N ASN A 311 -27.80 8.27 24.57
CA ASN A 311 -28.46 6.96 24.51
C ASN A 311 -29.78 6.93 25.31
N GLY A 312 -30.18 8.06 25.89
CA GLY A 312 -31.42 8.25 26.65
C GLY A 312 -32.09 9.57 26.25
N VAL A 313 -32.51 10.38 27.22
CA VAL A 313 -33.09 11.71 26.94
C VAL A 313 -32.04 12.80 27.19
N CYS A 314 -31.53 13.39 26.11
CA CYS A 314 -30.64 14.54 26.15
C CYS A 314 -31.44 15.86 26.03
N HIS A 315 -31.34 16.73 27.03
CA HIS A 315 -32.08 18.00 27.09
C HIS A 315 -31.28 19.21 26.57
N LYS A 316 -29.97 19.07 26.33
CA LYS A 316 -29.12 20.16 25.82
C LYS A 316 -28.03 19.62 24.88
N PRO A 317 -28.40 18.99 23.75
CA PRO A 317 -27.42 18.47 22.80
C PRO A 317 -26.62 19.60 22.15
N TYR A 318 -25.36 19.32 21.83
CA TYR A 318 -24.55 20.18 20.95
C TYR A 318 -25.06 20.00 19.52
N SER A 319 -25.41 21.11 18.87
CA SER A 319 -25.84 21.16 17.48
C SER A 319 -24.88 22.07 16.74
N VAL A 320 -24.28 21.58 15.66
CA VAL A 320 -23.59 22.42 14.68
C VAL A 320 -24.71 23.04 13.82
N ALA A 321 -24.73 24.36 13.67
CA ALA A 321 -25.54 24.96 12.62
C ALA A 321 -24.89 24.55 11.30
N ILE A 322 -25.56 23.69 10.54
CA ILE A 322 -25.14 23.42 9.17
C ILE A 322 -25.51 24.69 8.40
N GLU A 323 -24.51 25.53 8.11
CA GLU A 323 -24.66 26.51 7.05
C GLU A 323 -24.85 25.70 5.76
N THR A 324 -26.10 25.61 5.32
CA THR A 324 -26.40 25.18 3.97
C THR A 324 -25.84 26.27 3.06
N ASP A 325 -24.71 26.02 2.42
CA ASP A 325 -24.30 26.81 1.26
C ASP A 325 -25.45 26.72 0.25
N SER A 326 -26.16 27.84 0.13
CA SER A 326 -27.25 28.05 -0.80
C SER A 326 -26.69 28.25 -2.21
N GLU A 327 -27.08 27.32 -3.09
CA GLU A 327 -27.07 27.34 -4.57
C GLU A 327 -25.74 27.48 -5.33
#